data_AF-A0A182W284-F1
#
_entry.id   AF-A0A182W284-F1
#
_cell.length_a   1.000
_cell.length_b   1.000
_cell.length_c   1.000
_cell.angle_alpha   90.00
_cell.angle_beta   90.00
_cell.angle_gamma   90.00
#
_symmetry.space_group_name_H-M   'P 1'
#
loop_
_entity.id
_entity.type
_entity.pdbx_description
1 polymer ?
#
loop_
_entity_poly.entity_id
_entity_poly.type
_entity_poly.pdbx_seq_one_letter_code
_entity_poly.pdbx_strand_id
1 'polypeptide(L)'
;MVEETVPVAKTKMKTARPKPVYMWTVADTLKWLRRHCNERCAQYQELFQRHEITGRALLRITDELTLHRMGIHDEKDRDDILREIIKQRLKTDIMEIRDMELMNNVYQNCY
;
A
#
# COMPACT_ATOMS: atom_id res chain seq x y z
N MET A 1 -46.57 -24.80 18.23
CA MET A 1 -46.13 -23.74 19.15
C MET A 1 -44.65 -23.53 18.93
N VAL A 2 -44.31 -22.30 18.53
CA VAL A 2 -43.03 -21.58 18.56
C VAL A 2 -41.74 -22.28 18.10
N GLU A 3 -41.22 -21.77 16.98
CA GLU A 3 -39.83 -21.86 16.54
C GLU A 3 -38.86 -21.38 17.61
N GLU A 4 -37.70 -22.02 17.71
CA GLU A 4 -36.50 -21.40 18.27
C GLU A 4 -35.34 -21.60 17.29
N THR A 5 -35.26 -20.68 16.32
CA THR A 5 -34.10 -20.58 15.42
C THR A 5 -32.95 -19.94 16.19
N VAL A 6 -31.92 -20.73 16.46
CA VAL A 6 -30.68 -20.28 17.11
C VAL A 6 -29.98 -19.26 16.21
N PRO A 7 -29.64 -18.05 16.71
CA PRO A 7 -29.01 -17.03 15.87
C PRO A 7 -27.55 -17.41 15.61
N VAL A 8 -27.23 -17.75 14.36
CA VAL A 8 -25.85 -17.92 13.89
C VAL A 8 -25.16 -16.57 13.96
N ALA A 9 -24.33 -16.38 14.99
CA ALA A 9 -23.49 -15.21 15.15
C ALA A 9 -22.54 -15.09 13.95
N LYS A 10 -22.76 -14.08 13.10
CA LYS A 10 -21.85 -13.70 12.03
C LYS A 10 -20.50 -13.38 12.65
N THR A 11 -19.52 -14.25 12.45
CA THR A 11 -18.15 -14.04 12.87
C THR A 11 -17.64 -12.79 12.19
N LYS A 12 -17.50 -11.68 12.93
CA LYS A 12 -16.83 -10.47 12.44
C LYS A 12 -15.44 -10.90 11.99
N MET A 13 -15.20 -10.94 10.68
CA MET A 13 -13.87 -11.19 10.12
C MET A 13 -12.93 -10.18 10.77
N LYS A 14 -12.02 -10.65 11.61
CA LYS A 14 -10.92 -9.83 12.13
C LYS A 14 -10.24 -9.25 10.90
N THR A 15 -10.27 -7.93 10.73
CA THR A 15 -9.64 -7.28 9.58
C THR A 15 -8.16 -7.65 9.61
N ALA A 16 -7.73 -8.48 8.68
CA ALA A 16 -6.35 -8.90 8.57
C ALA A 16 -5.46 -7.66 8.46
N ARG A 17 -4.33 -7.66 9.18
CA ARG A 17 -3.36 -6.57 9.13
C ARG A 17 -2.99 -6.32 7.65
N PRO A 18 -2.97 -5.06 7.18
CA PRO A 18 -2.56 -4.75 5.81
C PRO A 18 -1.17 -5.32 5.52
N LYS A 19 -1.00 -5.92 4.35
CA LYS A 19 0.29 -6.44 3.87
C LYS A 19 1.32 -5.29 3.83
N PRO A 20 2.49 -5.41 4.50
CA PRO A 20 3.53 -4.38 4.47
C PRO A 20 4.01 -4.09 3.05
N VAL A 21 4.35 -2.84 2.76
CA VAL A 21 4.73 -2.42 1.39
C VAL A 21 5.98 -3.14 0.91
N TYR A 22 6.95 -3.43 1.79
CA TYR A 22 8.15 -4.17 1.40
C TYR A 22 7.87 -5.61 0.92
N MET A 23 6.67 -6.15 1.20
CA MET A 23 6.21 -7.46 0.69
C MET A 23 5.35 -7.36 -0.57
N TRP A 24 5.04 -6.15 -1.05
CA TRP A 24 4.16 -5.98 -2.21
C TRP A 24 4.81 -6.50 -3.49
N THR A 25 4.02 -7.32 -4.19
CA THR A 25 4.30 -7.77 -5.56
C THR A 25 4.01 -6.64 -6.56
N VAL A 26 4.39 -6.83 -7.82
CA VAL A 26 3.99 -5.90 -8.91
C VAL A 26 2.47 -5.75 -8.96
N ALA A 27 1.71 -6.84 -8.80
CA ALA A 27 0.25 -6.81 -8.79
C ALA A 27 -0.33 -5.96 -7.63
N ASP A 28 0.29 -6.01 -6.46
CA ASP A 28 -0.07 -5.17 -5.32
C ASP A 28 0.21 -3.68 -5.62
N THR A 29 1.36 -3.37 -6.22
CA THR A 29 1.71 -2.01 -6.66
C THR A 29 0.73 -1.48 -7.69
N LEU A 30 0.34 -2.29 -8.69
CA LEU A 30 -0.64 -1.89 -9.70
C LEU A 30 -2.03 -1.65 -9.08
N LYS A 31 -2.43 -2.46 -8.10
CA LYS A 31 -3.67 -2.23 -7.34
C LYS A 31 -3.60 -0.91 -6.56
N TRP A 32 -2.46 -0.62 -5.94
CA TRP A 32 -2.23 0.65 -5.26
C TRP A 32 -2.33 1.83 -6.24
N LEU A 33 -1.65 1.76 -7.38
CA LEU A 33 -1.65 2.80 -8.41
C LEU A 33 -3.09 3.13 -8.86
N ARG A 34 -3.89 2.10 -9.16
CA ARG A 34 -5.31 2.26 -9.55
C ARG A 34 -6.18 2.89 -8.47
N ARG A 35 -5.85 2.67 -7.19
CA ARG A 35 -6.68 3.12 -6.07
C ARG A 35 -6.35 4.54 -5.65
N HIS A 36 -5.09 4.94 -5.76
CA HIS A 36 -4.57 6.16 -5.16
C HIS A 36 -4.22 7.24 -6.16
N CYS A 37 -3.77 6.85 -7.36
CA CYS A 37 -3.52 7.83 -8.41
C CYS A 37 -4.82 8.09 -9.20
N ASN A 38 -4.93 9.29 -9.77
CA ASN A 38 -6.11 9.72 -10.53
C ASN A 38 -6.40 8.77 -11.71
N GLU A 39 -7.62 8.76 -12.25
CA GLU A 39 -7.98 7.89 -13.39
C GLU A 39 -7.05 8.09 -14.59
N ARG A 40 -6.54 9.31 -14.77
CA ARG A 40 -5.52 9.63 -15.79
C ARG A 40 -4.21 8.86 -15.59
N CYS A 41 -3.81 8.60 -14.35
CA CYS A 41 -2.59 7.85 -14.05
C CYS A 41 -2.74 6.34 -14.29
N ALA A 42 -3.96 5.83 -14.49
CA ALA A 42 -4.21 4.43 -14.80
C ALA A 42 -3.51 3.99 -16.10
N GLN A 43 -3.26 4.93 -17.03
CA GLN A 43 -2.52 4.68 -18.28
C GLN A 43 -1.07 4.22 -18.05
N TYR A 44 -0.47 4.55 -16.90
CA TYR A 44 0.93 4.20 -16.59
C TYR A 44 1.10 2.80 -15.99
N GLN A 45 0.00 2.03 -15.84
CA GLN A 45 0.06 0.66 -15.33
C GLN A 45 1.02 -0.23 -16.13
N GLU A 46 1.03 -0.10 -17.46
CA GLU A 46 1.94 -0.88 -18.31
C GLU A 46 3.41 -0.53 -18.06
N LEU A 47 3.73 0.73 -17.75
CA LEU A 47 5.09 1.12 -17.39
C LEU A 47 5.50 0.50 -16.05
N PHE A 48 4.63 0.55 -15.05
CA PHE A 48 4.89 -0.08 -13.75
C PHE A 48 5.05 -1.61 -13.87
N GLN A 49 4.26 -2.23 -14.74
CA GLN A 49 4.37 -3.67 -15.03
C GLN A 49 5.67 -4.00 -15.76
N ARG A 50 6.01 -3.23 -16.81
CA ARG A 50 7.21 -3.44 -17.65
C ARG A 50 8.52 -3.25 -16.87
N HIS A 51 8.56 -2.29 -15.96
CA HIS A 51 9.72 -2.05 -15.07
C HIS A 51 9.67 -2.90 -13.79
N GLU A 52 8.72 -3.83 -13.68
CA GLU A 52 8.58 -4.76 -12.55
C GLU A 52 8.58 -4.06 -11.18
N ILE A 53 7.81 -2.96 -11.06
CA ILE A 53 7.81 -2.13 -9.85
C ILE A 53 7.11 -2.86 -8.69
N THR A 54 7.89 -3.53 -7.86
CA THR A 54 7.48 -4.07 -6.55
C THR A 54 7.33 -2.96 -5.51
N GLY A 55 6.76 -3.25 -4.33
CA GLY A 55 6.68 -2.23 -3.28
C GLY A 55 8.04 -1.74 -2.78
N ARG A 56 9.06 -2.61 -2.78
CA ARG A 56 10.44 -2.19 -2.48
C ARG A 56 10.97 -1.19 -3.52
N ALA A 57 10.68 -1.42 -4.80
CA ALA A 57 11.06 -0.49 -5.86
C ALA A 57 10.27 0.84 -5.73
N LEU A 58 8.96 0.76 -5.44
CA LEU A 58 8.09 1.92 -5.23
C LEU A 58 8.64 2.85 -4.13
N LEU A 59 9.03 2.29 -2.97
CA LEU A 59 9.56 3.07 -1.85
C LEU A 59 10.91 3.74 -2.15
N ARG A 60 11.62 3.30 -3.20
CA ARG A 60 12.90 3.87 -3.65
C ARG A 60 12.73 4.98 -4.69
N ILE A 61 11.54 5.19 -5.23
CA ILE A 61 11.26 6.31 -6.12
C ILE A 61 11.15 7.57 -5.26
N THR A 62 12.13 8.46 -5.37
CA THR A 62 12.26 9.65 -4.52
C THR A 62 12.08 10.97 -5.26
N ASP A 63 12.12 10.93 -6.58
CA ASP A 63 12.18 12.11 -7.44
C ASP A 63 11.43 11.86 -8.74
N GLU A 64 11.04 12.96 -9.38
CA GLU A 64 10.35 12.93 -10.68
C GLU A 64 11.26 12.41 -11.80
N LEU A 65 12.58 12.61 -11.72
CA LEU A 65 13.50 12.17 -12.77
C LEU A 65 13.44 10.65 -12.97
N THR A 66 13.25 9.90 -11.89
CA THR A 66 13.04 8.45 -11.93
C THR A 66 11.77 8.09 -12.72
N LEU A 67 10.65 8.76 -12.46
CA LEU A 67 9.39 8.56 -13.21
C LEU A 67 9.52 8.98 -14.68
N HIS A 68 10.25 10.05 -14.95
CA HIS A 68 10.53 10.50 -16.31
C HIS A 68 11.31 9.45 -17.10
N ARG A 69 12.37 8.87 -16.49
CA ARG A 69 13.15 7.78 -17.10
C ARG A 69 12.35 6.49 -17.29
N MET A 70 11.30 6.27 -16.51
CA MET A 70 10.38 5.16 -16.72
C MET A 70 9.44 5.36 -17.92
N GLY A 71 9.32 6.58 -18.44
CA GLY A 71 8.47 6.95 -19.58
C GLY A 71 7.28 7.86 -19.24
N ILE A 72 7.22 8.41 -18.03
CA ILE A 72 6.15 9.32 -17.59
C ILE A 72 6.59 10.76 -17.88
N HIS A 73 6.33 11.24 -19.10
CA HIS A 73 6.86 12.53 -19.57
C HIS A 73 6.01 13.74 -19.17
N ASP A 74 4.73 13.57 -18.86
CA ASP A 74 3.88 14.65 -18.35
C ASP A 74 4.30 15.03 -16.92
N GLU A 75 4.60 16.31 -16.71
CA GLU A 75 5.10 16.83 -15.42
C GLU A 75 4.06 16.77 -14.32
N LYS A 76 2.80 17.08 -14.64
CA LYS A 76 1.72 17.07 -13.67
C LYS A 76 1.43 15.65 -13.20
N ASP A 77 1.43 14.69 -14.12
CA ASP A 77 1.25 13.29 -13.78
C ASP A 77 2.41 12.75 -12.93
N ARG A 78 3.66 13.18 -13.19
CA ARG A 78 4.80 12.82 -12.33
C ARG A 78 4.66 13.39 -10.92
N ASP A 79 4.33 14.66 -10.78
CA ASP A 79 4.12 15.30 -9.48
C ASP A 79 2.98 14.61 -8.71
N ASP A 80 1.85 14.35 -9.37
CA ASP A 80 0.71 13.66 -8.76
C ASP A 80 1.07 12.24 -8.29
N ILE A 81 1.78 11.46 -9.12
CA ILE A 81 2.23 10.11 -8.75
C ILE A 81 3.24 10.18 -7.61
N LEU A 82 4.23 11.07 -7.66
CA LEU A 82 5.25 11.19 -6.63
C LEU A 82 4.64 11.59 -5.28
N ARG A 83 3.64 12.48 -5.27
CA ARG A 83 2.88 12.83 -4.06
C ARG A 83 2.20 11.61 -3.43
N GLU A 84 1.58 10.75 -4.24
CA GLU A 84 0.97 9.51 -3.74
C GLU A 84 2.02 8.53 -3.20
N ILE A 85 3.20 8.42 -3.84
CA ILE A 85 4.32 7.61 -3.33
C ILE A 85 4.77 8.12 -1.96
N ILE A 86 4.94 9.45 -1.79
CA ILE A 86 5.33 10.07 -0.52
C ILE A 86 4.29 9.77 0.57
N LYS A 87 2.99 9.91 0.27
CA LYS A 87 1.91 9.54 1.22
C LYS A 87 2.00 8.08 1.63
N GLN A 88 2.25 7.17 0.69
CA GLN A 88 2.36 5.75 0.98
C GLN A 88 3.60 5.43 1.83
N ARG A 89 4.72 6.14 1.64
CA ARG A 89 5.92 6.03 2.49
C ARG A 89 5.62 6.44 3.93
N LEU A 90 5.07 7.65 4.13
CA LEU A 90 4.68 8.13 5.47
C LEU A 90 3.74 7.16 6.18
N LYS A 91 2.75 6.62 5.45
CA LYS A 91 1.83 5.61 6.00
C LYS A 91 2.57 4.33 6.41
N THR A 92 3.55 3.90 5.63
CA THR A 92 4.37 2.71 5.93
C THR A 92 5.20 2.95 7.18
N ASP A 93 5.90 4.09 7.26
CA ASP A 93 6.73 4.46 8.41
C ASP A 93 5.90 4.53 9.70
N ILE A 94 4.72 5.18 9.66
CA ILE A 94 3.81 5.24 10.81
C ILE A 94 3.34 3.85 11.25
N MET A 95 3.04 2.97 10.31
CA MET A 95 2.63 1.59 10.62
C MET A 95 3.78 0.78 11.22
N GLU A 96 4.99 0.93 10.70
CA GLU A 96 6.17 0.25 11.22
C GLU A 96 6.55 0.72 12.62
N ILE A 97 6.46 2.02 12.90
CA ILE A 97 6.65 2.58 14.25
C ILE A 97 5.66 1.97 15.23
N ARG A 98 4.37 1.97 14.89
CA ARG A 98 3.33 1.36 15.75
C ARG A 98 3.57 -0.12 15.99
N ASP A 99 4.00 -0.83 14.95
CA ASP A 99 4.30 -2.26 15.04
C ASP A 99 5.51 -2.52 15.95
N MET A 100 6.54 -1.67 15.89
CA MET A 100 7.69 -1.74 16.80
C MET A 100 7.30 -1.42 18.25
N GLU A 101 6.47 -0.40 18.48
CA GLU A 101 5.98 -0.05 19.83
C GLU A 101 5.15 -1.18 20.43
N LEU A 102 4.25 -1.80 19.65
CA LEU A 102 3.49 -2.97 20.06
C LEU A 102 4.39 -4.13 20.45
N MET A 103 5.40 -4.43 19.65
CA MET A 103 6.35 -5.49 19.97
C MET A 103 7.14 -5.18 21.24
N ASN A 104 7.64 -3.96 21.39
CA ASN A 104 8.35 -3.54 22.60
C ASN A 104 7.49 -3.69 23.86
N ASN A 105 6.22 -3.27 23.81
CA ASN A 105 5.28 -3.43 24.93
C ASN A 105 5.04 -4.90 25.27
N VAL A 106 4.96 -5.79 24.28
CA VAL A 106 4.86 -7.24 24.53
C VAL A 106 6.10 -7.75 25.24
N TYR A 107 7.30 -7.38 24.79
CA TYR A 107 8.54 -7.78 25.45
C TYR A 107 8.66 -7.24 26.88
N GLN A 108 8.28 -5.99 27.14
CA GLN A 108 8.31 -5.40 28.49
C GLN A 108 7.31 -6.06 29.45
N ASN A 109 6.18 -6.58 28.98
CA ASN A 109 5.19 -7.27 29.82
C ASN A 109 5.49 -8.77 30.02
N CYS A 110 6.53 -9.31 29.37
CA CYS A 110 6.98 -10.70 29.53
C CYS A 110 8.13 -10.84 30.56
N TYR A 111 8.57 -9.74 31.16
CA TYR A 111 9.51 -9.68 32.29
C TYR A 111 8.85 -8.95 33.48
#